data_AF-A0A924K7D2-F1
#
_entry.id   AF-A0A924K7D2-F1
#
_cell.length_a   1.000
_cell.length_b   1.000
_cell.length_c   1.000
_cell.angle_alpha   90.00
_cell.angle_beta   90.00
_cell.angle_gamma   90.00
#
_symmetry.space_group_name_H-M   'P 1'
#
loop_
_entity.id
_entity.type
_entity.pdbx_description
1 polymer ?
#
loop_
_entity_poly.entity_id
_entity_poly.type
_entity_poly.pdbx_seq_one_letter_code
_entity_poly.pdbx_strand_id
1 'polypeptide(L)' 'MSADELLAHRVRMVSAGMGEAVPSPCLSVCRMDPTTDFCEGCFRTINEIAAWGRMGDDEKRRVWRLIGNRIDGGQRS' A
#
# COMPACT_ATOMS: atom_id res chain seq x y z
N MET A 1 -9.80 0.47 -15.64
CA MET A 1 -9.35 0.01 -14.31
C MET A 1 -8.78 1.20 -13.59
N SER A 2 -9.39 1.58 -12.47
CA SER A 2 -8.93 2.71 -11.66
C SER A 2 -7.69 2.32 -10.82
N ALA A 3 -6.96 3.32 -10.30
CA ALA A 3 -5.79 3.07 -9.45
C ALA A 3 -6.16 2.30 -8.17
N ASP A 4 -7.36 2.55 -7.63
CA ASP A 4 -7.95 1.84 -6.50
C ASP A 4 -8.22 0.36 -6.80
N GLU A 5 -8.78 0.02 -7.96
CA GLU A 5 -8.99 -1.38 -8.38
C GLU A 5 -7.67 -2.16 -8.50
N LEU A 6 -6.63 -1.52 -9.05
CA LEU A 6 -5.29 -2.11 -9.17
C LEU A 6 -4.67 -2.38 -7.79
N LEU A 7 -4.79 -1.44 -6.86
CA LEU A 7 -4.27 -1.62 -5.51
C LEU A 7 -5.05 -2.69 -4.74
N ALA A 8 -6.38 -2.71 -4.84
CA ALA A 8 -7.23 -3.73 -4.24
C ALA A 8 -6.96 -5.14 -4.78
N HIS A 9 -6.65 -5.28 -6.08
CA HIS A 9 -6.21 -6.55 -6.65
C HIS A 9 -4.86 -7.00 -6.06
N ARG A 10 -3.90 -6.09 -5.94
CA ARG A 10 -2.57 -6.39 -5.37
C ARG A 10 -2.65 -6.73 -3.88
N VAL A 11 -3.50 -6.06 -3.10
CA VAL A 11 -3.78 -6.40 -1.70
C VAL A 11 -4.22 -7.87 -1.58
N ARG A 12 -5.12 -8.32 -2.46
CA ARG A 12 -5.58 -9.72 -2.48
C ARG A 12 -4.45 -10.69 -2.81
N MET A 13 -3.63 -10.39 -3.81
CA MET A 13 -2.49 -11.26 -4.18
C MET A 13 -1.46 -11.40 -3.05
N VAL A 14 -1.09 -10.28 -2.40
CA VAL A 14 -0.12 -10.31 -1.30
C VAL A 14 -0.67 -11.02 -0.07
N SER A 15 -1.97 -10.87 0.20
CA SER A 15 -2.64 -11.56 1.30
C SER A 15 -2.72 -13.08 1.07
N ALA A 16 -2.78 -13.53 -0.18
CA ALA A 16 -2.76 -14.95 -0.55
C ALA A 16 -1.36 -15.59 -0.48
N GLY A 17 -0.29 -14.83 -0.20
CA GLY A 17 1.06 -15.36 -0.03
C GLY A 17 1.72 -15.89 -1.30
N MET A 18 1.20 -15.58 -2.49
CA MET A 18 1.77 -16.04 -3.76
C MET A 18 2.97 -15.18 -4.17
N GLY A 19 4.19 -15.58 -3.78
CA GLY A 19 5.45 -15.01 -4.29
C GLY A 19 6.60 -15.02 -3.28
N GLU A 20 7.83 -15.19 -3.78
CA GLU A 20 9.07 -15.24 -3.01
C GLU A 20 9.47 -13.88 -2.39
N ALA A 21 8.94 -12.78 -2.92
CA ALA A 21 9.16 -11.43 -2.41
C ALA A 21 7.88 -10.61 -2.43
N VAL A 22 7.64 -9.84 -1.36
CA VAL A 22 6.46 -8.97 -1.26
C VAL A 22 6.65 -7.71 -2.13
N PRO A 23 5.83 -7.51 -3.18
CA PRO A 23 6.01 -6.40 -4.12
C PRO A 23 5.70 -5.05 -3.48
N SER A 24 6.32 -3.98 -3.99
CA SER A 24 6.04 -2.61 -3.55
C SER A 24 4.67 -2.13 -4.05
N PRO A 25 3.86 -1.48 -3.18
CA PRO A 25 2.58 -0.87 -3.58
C PRO A 25 2.75 0.47 -4.33
N CYS A 26 3.98 0.90 -4.61
CA CYS A 26 4.24 2.16 -5.30
C CYS A 26 3.62 2.18 -6.70
N LEU A 27 2.96 3.30 -7.04
CA LEU A 27 2.44 3.61 -8.37
C LEU A 27 3.21 4.76 -9.05
N SER A 28 4.43 5.06 -8.60
CA SER A 28 5.23 6.21 -9.06
C SER A 28 4.55 7.57 -8.88
N VAL A 29 3.56 7.64 -8.01
CA VAL A 29 2.94 8.88 -7.51
C VAL A 29 3.43 9.09 -6.09
N CYS A 30 4.13 10.20 -5.85
CA CYS A 30 4.62 10.59 -4.54
C CYS A 30 4.01 11.95 -4.17
N ARG A 31 2.75 11.93 -3.73
CA ARG A 31 2.06 13.08 -3.17
C ARG A 31 1.45 12.66 -1.85
N MET A 32 1.78 13.38 -0.78
CA MET A 32 1.21 13.15 0.54
C MET A 32 -0.05 13.98 0.68
N ASP A 33 -1.13 13.35 1.12
CA ASP A 33 -2.34 14.04 1.52
C ASP A 33 -2.12 14.65 2.92
N PRO A 34 -2.19 15.99 3.07
CA PRO A 34 -1.97 16.65 4.35
C PRO A 34 -3.07 16.37 5.39
N THR A 35 -4.22 15.83 4.96
CA THR A 35 -5.36 15.52 5.84
C THR A 35 -5.22 14.13 6.45
N THR A 36 -4.73 13.16 5.65
CA THR A 36 -4.70 11.74 6.02
C THR A 36 -3.30 11.24 6.34
N ASP A 37 -2.26 12.01 6.01
CA ASP A 37 -0.84 11.66 6.14
C ASP A 37 -0.45 10.39 5.36
N PHE A 38 -1.22 10.07 4.32
CA PHE A 38 -0.97 8.96 3.41
C PHE A 38 -0.58 9.47 2.02
N CYS A 39 0.26 8.69 1.35
CA CYS A 39 0.57 8.92 -0.05
C CYS A 39 -0.66 8.59 -0.92
N GLU A 40 -1.13 9.54 -1.72
CA GLU A 40 -2.32 9.39 -2.58
C GLU A 40 -2.21 8.24 -3.59
N GLY A 41 -0.98 7.83 -3.94
CA GLY A 41 -0.75 6.75 -4.90
C GLY A 41 -0.68 5.36 -4.27
N CYS A 42 -0.01 5.24 -3.11
CA CYS A 42 0.28 3.92 -2.52
C CYS A 42 -0.30 3.73 -1.12
N PHE A 43 -0.99 4.73 -0.59
CA PHE A 43 -1.64 4.77 0.72
C PHE A 43 -0.70 4.40 1.88
N ARG A 44 0.60 4.63 1.72
CA ARG A 44 1.61 4.47 2.77
C ARG A 44 1.93 5.80 3.42
N THR A 45 2.32 5.76 4.69
CA THR A 45 2.92 6.90 5.39
C THR A 45 4.38 7.11 4.93
N ILE A 46 4.94 8.30 5.20
CA ILE A 46 6.36 8.58 4.94
C ILE A 46 7.28 7.57 5.65
N ASN A 47 6.95 7.18 6.88
CA ASN A 47 7.73 6.21 7.65
C ASN A 47 7.73 4.82 6.99
N GLU A 48 6.56 4.36 6.52
CA GLU A 48 6.44 3.08 5.78
C GLU A 48 7.21 3.12 4.45
N ILE A 49 7.23 4.28 3.77
CA ILE A 49 8.01 4.46 2.53
C ILE A 49 9.50 4.37 2.81
N ALA A 50 10.00 5.09 3.83
CA ALA A 50 11.41 5.11 4.20
C ALA A 50 11.93 3.75 4.71
N ALA A 51 11.09 3.02 5.45
CA ALA A 51 11.47 1.73 6.03
C ALA A 51 11.32 0.55 5.06
N TRP A 52 10.60 0.69 3.93
CA TRP A 52 10.24 -0.42 3.04
C TRP A 52 11.40 -1.33 2.62
N GLY A 53 12.55 -0.74 2.27
CA GLY A 53 13.73 -1.49 1.82
C GLY A 53 14.39 -2.33 2.93
N ARG A 54 14.10 -2.03 4.20
CA ARG A 54 14.63 -2.72 5.38
C ARG A 54 13.63 -3.69 6.02
N MET A 55 12.35 -3.59 5.64
CA MET A 55 11.29 -4.44 6.17
C MET A 55 11.44 -5.89 5.71
N GLY A 56 11.23 -6.84 6.62
CA GLY A 56 11.01 -8.25 6.29
C GLY A 56 9.66 -8.48 5.60
N ASP A 57 9.47 -9.67 5.05
CA ASP A 57 8.25 -9.97 4.29
C ASP A 57 6.98 -9.91 5.14
N ASP A 58 7.04 -10.31 6.40
CA ASP A 58 5.88 -10.23 7.30
C ASP A 58 5.49 -8.78 7.61
N GLU A 59 6.46 -7.90 7.76
CA GLU A 59 6.24 -6.46 7.94
C GLU A 59 5.64 -5.85 6.66
N LYS A 60 6.16 -6.21 5.49
CA LYS A 60 5.61 -5.78 4.20
C LYS A 60 4.17 -6.26 4.00
N ARG A 61 3.86 -7.52 4.33
CA ARG A 61 2.49 -8.06 4.31
C ARG A 61 1.58 -7.32 5.30
N ARG A 62 2.09 -6.91 6.45
CA ARG A 62 1.34 -6.07 7.40
C ARG A 62 1.00 -4.71 6.79
N VAL A 63 1.95 -4.06 6.11
CA VAL A 63 1.70 -2.79 5.41
C VAL A 63 0.64 -2.97 4.32
N TRP A 64 0.68 -4.04 3.54
CA TRP A 64 -0.35 -4.34 2.53
C TRP A 64 -1.76 -4.51 3.12
N ARG A 65 -1.89 -5.15 4.29
CA ARG A 65 -3.18 -5.25 4.99
C ARG A 65 -3.68 -3.87 5.45
N LEU A 66 -2.79 -3.02 5.96
CA LEU A 66 -3.14 -1.65 6.34
C LEU A 66 -3.61 -0.85 5.13
N ILE A 67 -2.93 -0.99 3.98
CA ILE A 67 -3.35 -0.37 2.71
C ILE A 67 -4.76 -0.81 2.32
N GLY A 68 -5.09 -2.10 2.41
CA GLY A 68 -6.46 -2.59 2.17
C GLY A 68 -7.49 -1.87 3.02
N ASN A 69 -7.27 -1.82 4.34
CA ASN A 69 -8.17 -1.11 5.26
C ASN A 69 -8.31 0.39 4.95
N ARG A 70 -7.23 1.04 4.48
CA ARG A 70 -7.23 2.47 4.11
C ARG A 70 -8.07 2.73 2.85
N ILE A 71 -7.99 1.84 1.86
CA ILE A 71 -8.79 1.91 0.62
C ILE A 71 -10.27 1.65 0.93
N ASP A 72 -10.57 0.61 1.70
CA ASP A 72 -11.95 0.23 2.05
C ASP A 72 -12.66 1.30 2.90
N GLY A 73 -11.90 2.09 3.67
CA GLY A 73 -12.38 3.18 4.51
C GLY A 73 -12.86 4.44 3.77
N GLY A 74 -12.92 4.43 2.43
CA GLY A 74 -13.60 5.49 1.66
C GLY A 74 -12.79 6.77 1.41
N GLN A 75 -11.45 6.70 1.33
CA GLN A 75 -10.62 7.88 1.05
C GLN A 75 -10.67 8.40 -0.40
N ARG A 76 -11.68 8.01 -1.19
CA ARG A 76 -11.96 8.61 -2.49
C ARG A 76 -13.09 9.62 -2.34
N SER A 77 -12.73 10.91 -2.21
CA SER A 77 -13.57 11.98 -2.76
C SER A 77 -13.49 11.98 -4.28
#